data_AF-A0A0W1DLI3-F1
#
_entry.id   AF-A0A0W1DLI3-F1
#
_cell.length_a   1.000
_cell.length_b   1.000
_cell.length_c   1.000
_cell.angle_alpha   90.00
_cell.angle_beta   90.00
_cell.angle_gamma   90.00
#
_symmetry.space_group_name_H-M   'P 1'
#
loop_
_entity.id
_entity.type
_entity.pdbx_description
1 polymer ?
#
loop_
_entity_poly.entity_id
_entity_poly.type
_entity_poly.pdbx_seq_one_letter_code
_entity_poly.pdbx_strand_id
1 'polypeptide(L)'
;MTFLDLTFALLALTAAAPGQGPEFVFPVDCEQGKTCLIQKYFDHDPAAGRSDFRCGKLTTDGHDGTDIRVRTMADLRQGVRVFAAKAGTVVRIRDGEPDVGVRARAIEGGKDAGNAVVIDHGGGWETQYSHLRQGSLKVRPGQKVTAGEPIALIGLSGNSEYPHLHFTVRSGGMALDPFLPLGGAPNCRIDPIAANLWDHRSASRLAYAPAGVIAAGLASVVPPRGVTERDPAPGLDDIRAPIILWADVFGARAGDQQEFTIVAPGGGTLHRQVDVIEDGGLSWFAYSGKRPTGEGWAKGRYTGRYRLLRGDRVVGDMEVIAVLR
;
A
#
# COMPACT_ATOMS: atom_id res chain seq x y z
N MET A 1 47.32 -43.86 28.13
CA MET A 1 47.05 -42.41 28.20
C MET A 1 46.48 -41.98 26.87
N THR A 2 45.15 -41.93 26.76
CA THR A 2 44.44 -41.37 25.60
C THR A 2 43.02 -41.09 26.10
N PHE A 3 42.77 -39.85 26.52
CA PHE A 3 41.44 -39.37 26.88
C PHE A 3 40.74 -38.88 25.61
N LEU A 4 39.51 -39.35 25.41
CA LEU A 4 38.61 -38.98 24.33
C LEU A 4 37.85 -37.73 24.79
N ASP A 5 38.13 -36.56 24.22
CA ASP A 5 37.36 -35.34 24.48
C ASP A 5 36.06 -35.35 23.65
N LEU A 6 34.93 -35.64 24.31
CA LEU A 6 33.60 -35.36 23.78
C LEU A 6 33.24 -33.89 24.06
N THR A 7 33.46 -33.02 23.10
CA THR A 7 32.85 -31.68 23.09
C THR A 7 31.37 -31.78 22.73
N PHE A 8 30.50 -31.71 23.75
CA PHE A 8 29.07 -31.45 23.58
C PHE A 8 28.88 -29.99 23.14
N ALA A 9 28.47 -29.78 21.89
CA ALA A 9 28.01 -28.48 21.43
C ALA A 9 26.62 -28.19 22.04
N LEU A 10 26.59 -27.36 23.08
CA LEU A 10 25.34 -26.81 23.61
C LEU A 10 24.75 -25.84 22.58
N LEU A 11 23.69 -26.25 21.87
CA LEU A 11 22.83 -25.30 21.16
C LEU A 11 22.14 -24.43 22.22
N ALA A 12 22.62 -23.20 22.40
CA ALA A 12 21.90 -22.20 23.16
C ALA A 12 20.67 -21.78 22.36
N LEU A 13 19.49 -22.27 22.74
CA LEU A 13 18.24 -21.61 22.37
C LEU A 13 18.21 -20.27 23.10
N THR A 14 18.51 -19.19 22.40
CA THR A 14 18.22 -17.84 22.89
C THR A 14 16.71 -17.67 22.94
N ALA A 15 16.13 -17.83 24.13
CA ALA A 15 14.77 -17.37 24.38
C ALA A 15 14.74 -15.84 24.18
N ALA A 16 13.78 -15.35 23.39
CA ALA A 16 13.54 -13.92 23.27
C ALA A 16 13.29 -13.32 24.66
N ALA A 17 13.87 -12.15 24.93
CA ALA A 17 13.68 -11.47 26.20
C ALA A 17 12.18 -11.23 26.47
N PRO A 18 11.67 -11.49 27.69
CA PRO A 18 10.29 -11.20 28.03
C PRO A 18 10.01 -9.71 27.83
N GLY A 19 9.08 -9.37 26.92
CA GLY A 19 8.70 -8.00 26.58
C GLY A 19 8.98 -7.58 25.13
N GLN A 20 9.73 -8.37 24.35
CA GLN A 20 9.86 -8.16 22.90
C GLN A 20 8.91 -9.12 22.18
N GLY A 21 7.88 -8.57 21.53
CA GLY A 21 7.02 -9.35 20.63
C GLY A 21 7.82 -9.99 19.48
N PRO A 22 7.25 -10.93 18.73
CA PRO A 22 7.93 -11.50 17.58
C PRO A 22 8.15 -10.44 16.50
N GLU A 23 9.34 -10.44 15.90
CA GLU A 23 9.61 -9.62 14.71
C GLU A 23 9.05 -10.29 13.44
N PHE A 24 8.46 -9.46 12.58
CA PHE A 24 7.85 -9.82 11.29
C PHE A 24 8.65 -9.21 10.12
N VAL A 25 8.83 -9.99 9.05
CA VAL A 25 9.31 -9.45 7.77
C VAL A 25 8.16 -8.82 7.01
N PHE A 26 8.44 -7.80 6.20
CA PHE A 26 7.42 -7.18 5.35
C PHE A 26 6.83 -8.21 4.36
N PRO A 27 5.50 -8.38 4.31
CA PRO A 27 4.89 -9.56 3.68
C PRO A 27 4.59 -9.41 2.17
N VAL A 28 5.16 -8.42 1.49
CA VAL A 28 4.85 -8.14 0.08
C VAL A 28 6.10 -7.98 -0.77
N ASP A 29 6.07 -8.58 -1.95
CA ASP A 29 7.10 -8.47 -3.00
C ASP A 29 7.01 -7.13 -3.74
N CYS A 30 7.36 -6.05 -3.05
CA CYS A 30 7.33 -4.72 -3.62
C CYS A 30 8.36 -3.80 -2.95
N GLU A 31 8.64 -2.68 -3.61
CA GLU A 31 9.42 -1.59 -3.05
C GLU A 31 8.47 -0.51 -2.54
N GLN A 32 8.41 -0.37 -1.21
CA GLN A 32 7.55 0.60 -0.54
C GLN A 32 7.84 2.02 -1.03
N GLY A 33 6.79 2.76 -1.37
CA GLY A 33 6.91 4.10 -1.95
C GLY A 33 7.20 4.11 -3.46
N LYS A 34 7.55 2.96 -4.08
CA LYS A 34 7.84 2.89 -5.52
C LYS A 34 6.89 1.97 -6.29
N THR A 35 6.74 0.70 -5.91
CA THR A 35 5.84 -0.24 -6.60
C THR A 35 4.61 -0.61 -5.76
N CYS A 36 4.65 -0.33 -4.45
CA CYS A 36 3.51 -0.41 -3.54
C CYS A 36 3.52 0.75 -2.55
N LEU A 37 2.43 0.90 -1.81
CA LEU A 37 2.22 1.96 -0.83
C LEU A 37 1.53 1.38 0.40
N ILE A 38 1.80 1.90 1.59
CA ILE A 38 0.89 1.72 2.72
C ILE A 38 -0.09 2.87 2.67
N GLN A 39 -1.35 2.56 2.39
CA GLN A 39 -2.40 3.59 2.25
C GLN A 39 -3.22 3.75 3.54
N LYS A 40 -3.43 2.65 4.30
CA LYS A 40 -4.08 2.69 5.61
C LYS A 40 -3.25 1.95 6.66
N TYR A 41 -3.27 2.47 7.87
CA TYR A 41 -2.65 1.91 9.07
C TYR A 41 -3.73 1.48 10.06
N PHE A 42 -3.31 0.85 11.15
CA PHE A 42 -4.20 0.47 12.25
C PHE A 42 -4.89 1.71 12.84
N ASP A 43 -6.17 1.57 13.21
CA ASP A 43 -6.92 2.62 13.90
C ASP A 43 -6.78 2.53 15.41
N HIS A 44 -6.32 3.61 16.03
CA HIS A 44 -6.13 3.74 17.48
C HIS A 44 -7.19 4.61 18.14
N ASP A 45 -8.16 5.14 17.39
CA ASP A 45 -9.27 5.89 17.97
C ASP A 45 -10.33 4.91 18.51
N PRO A 46 -10.59 4.85 19.83
CA PRO A 46 -11.60 3.95 20.39
C PRO A 46 -13.02 4.50 20.28
N ALA A 47 -13.20 5.75 19.85
CA ALA A 47 -14.50 6.36 19.58
C ALA A 47 -14.85 6.23 18.09
N ALA A 48 -15.94 6.85 17.64
CA ALA A 48 -16.32 6.91 16.22
C ALA A 48 -15.41 7.85 15.37
N GLY A 49 -14.16 8.04 15.80
CA GLY A 49 -13.17 8.84 15.12
C GLY A 49 -12.26 7.98 14.24
N ARG A 50 -11.03 8.42 14.03
CA ARG A 50 -10.00 7.64 13.33
C ARG A 50 -8.62 8.26 13.55
N SER A 51 -7.63 7.45 13.88
CA SER A 51 -6.26 7.93 14.13
C SER A 51 -5.23 6.82 13.91
N ASP A 52 -4.23 7.06 13.05
CA ASP A 52 -3.10 6.15 12.92
C ASP A 52 -2.08 6.33 14.08
N PHE A 53 -1.03 5.49 14.13
CA PHE A 53 0.01 5.54 15.18
C PHE A 53 0.81 6.86 15.23
N ARG A 54 0.72 7.70 14.20
CA ARG A 54 1.31 9.04 14.12
C ARG A 54 0.29 10.14 14.35
N CYS A 55 -0.89 9.78 14.85
CA CYS A 55 -2.02 10.68 15.05
C CYS A 55 -2.54 11.29 13.73
N GLY A 56 -2.21 10.66 12.61
CA GLY A 56 -2.68 11.01 11.28
C GLY A 56 -4.05 10.41 10.99
N LYS A 57 -4.55 10.68 9.79
CA LYS A 57 -5.86 10.23 9.32
C LYS A 57 -5.74 9.16 8.22
N LEU A 58 -4.59 8.50 8.11
CA LEU A 58 -4.35 7.41 7.16
C LEU A 58 -4.91 6.09 7.70
N THR A 59 -6.19 6.09 8.07
CA THR A 59 -6.95 4.93 8.54
C THR A 59 -8.45 5.20 8.37
N THR A 60 -9.30 4.21 8.64
CA THR A 60 -10.76 4.32 8.74
C THR A 60 -11.20 3.81 10.10
N ASP A 61 -12.38 4.25 10.56
CA ASP A 61 -12.96 3.80 11.85
C ASP A 61 -12.97 2.27 11.95
N GLY A 62 -12.34 1.76 13.02
CA GLY A 62 -12.29 0.32 13.32
C GLY A 62 -11.34 -0.51 12.44
N HIS A 63 -10.46 0.13 11.66
CA HIS A 63 -9.51 -0.58 10.82
C HIS A 63 -8.45 -1.32 11.67
N ASP A 64 -8.43 -2.64 11.62
CA ASP A 64 -7.65 -3.50 12.53
C ASP A 64 -6.31 -3.98 11.95
N GLY A 65 -5.83 -3.38 10.87
CA GLY A 65 -4.63 -3.85 10.16
C GLY A 65 -3.89 -2.77 9.36
N THR A 66 -3.04 -3.21 8.46
CA THR A 66 -2.29 -2.35 7.52
C THR A 66 -2.66 -2.70 6.09
N ASP A 67 -3.08 -1.71 5.31
CA ASP A 67 -3.40 -1.87 3.88
C ASP A 67 -2.18 -1.53 3.03
N ILE A 68 -1.55 -2.58 2.48
CA ILE A 68 -0.43 -2.48 1.55
C ILE A 68 -0.98 -2.52 0.13
N ARG A 69 -1.15 -1.34 -0.45
CA ARG A 69 -1.71 -1.10 -1.78
C ARG A 69 -0.74 -1.45 -2.90
N VAL A 70 -1.28 -2.14 -3.90
CA VAL A 70 -0.75 -2.18 -5.26
C VAL A 70 -1.26 -0.95 -6.00
N ARG A 71 -0.39 -0.19 -6.66
CA ARG A 71 -0.72 1.15 -7.17
C ARG A 71 -1.91 1.15 -8.14
N THR A 72 -1.88 0.26 -9.13
CA THR A 72 -2.90 0.18 -10.18
C THR A 72 -3.37 -1.26 -10.46
N MET A 73 -4.51 -1.40 -11.11
CA MET A 73 -4.96 -2.70 -11.64
C MET A 73 -3.99 -3.29 -12.68
N ALA A 74 -3.24 -2.46 -13.41
CA ALA A 74 -2.20 -2.91 -14.32
C ALA A 74 -1.05 -3.58 -13.58
N ASP A 75 -0.59 -2.98 -12.47
CA ASP A 75 0.44 -3.56 -11.60
C ASP A 75 -0.09 -4.85 -10.94
N LEU A 76 -1.36 -4.86 -10.53
CA LEU A 76 -1.99 -6.06 -9.99
C LEU A 76 -1.90 -7.21 -10.99
N ARG A 77 -2.23 -7.00 -12.27
CA ARG A 77 -2.18 -8.08 -13.27
C ARG A 77 -0.80 -8.71 -13.45
N GLN A 78 0.29 -7.96 -13.22
CA GLN A 78 1.65 -8.51 -13.25
C GLN A 78 1.87 -9.56 -12.14
N GLY A 79 1.05 -9.54 -11.09
CA GLY A 79 1.13 -10.46 -9.96
C GLY A 79 2.09 -9.96 -8.89
N VAL A 80 1.54 -9.56 -7.74
CA VAL A 80 2.33 -9.13 -6.58
C VAL A 80 2.28 -10.24 -5.53
N ARG A 81 3.43 -10.83 -5.21
CA ARG A 81 3.51 -11.96 -4.28
C ARG A 81 3.33 -11.50 -2.83
N VAL A 82 2.63 -12.33 -2.07
CA VAL A 82 2.50 -12.24 -0.62
C VAL A 82 3.37 -13.31 0.02
N PHE A 83 4.13 -12.93 1.04
CA PHE A 83 5.02 -13.81 1.80
C PHE A 83 4.51 -14.01 3.23
N ALA A 84 4.79 -15.16 3.82
CA ALA A 84 4.64 -15.34 5.25
C ALA A 84 5.57 -14.38 6.00
N ALA A 85 5.00 -13.47 6.79
CA ALA A 85 5.73 -12.48 7.57
C ALA A 85 6.61 -13.10 8.66
N LYS A 86 6.31 -14.32 9.08
CA LYS A 86 7.06 -15.08 10.07
C LYS A 86 6.83 -16.57 9.90
N ALA A 87 7.81 -17.39 10.31
CA ALA A 87 7.63 -18.83 10.37
C ALA A 87 6.45 -19.22 11.28
N GLY A 88 5.73 -20.26 10.92
CA GLY A 88 4.53 -20.67 11.65
C GLY A 88 3.79 -21.83 10.99
N THR A 89 2.58 -22.09 11.45
CA THR A 89 1.68 -23.11 10.90
C THR A 89 0.45 -22.42 10.32
N VAL A 90 0.08 -22.75 9.09
CA VAL A 90 -1.16 -22.27 8.46
C VAL A 90 -2.34 -22.92 9.19
N VAL A 91 -3.20 -22.12 9.82
CA VAL A 91 -4.32 -22.62 10.63
C VAL A 91 -5.68 -22.45 9.95
N ARG A 92 -5.84 -21.42 9.10
CA ARG A 92 -7.08 -21.14 8.37
C ARG A 92 -6.76 -20.62 6.98
N ILE A 93 -7.57 -21.01 6.00
CA ILE A 93 -7.57 -20.42 4.65
C ILE A 93 -8.99 -20.20 4.17
N ARG A 94 -9.17 -19.24 3.26
CA ARG A 94 -10.34 -19.11 2.39
C ARG A 94 -9.84 -18.84 0.98
N ASP A 95 -10.42 -19.53 0.00
CA ASP A 95 -10.20 -19.28 -1.42
C ASP A 95 -11.53 -19.40 -2.18
N GLY A 96 -11.54 -18.94 -3.43
CA GLY A 96 -12.70 -19.01 -4.33
C GLY A 96 -13.56 -17.75 -4.38
N GLU A 97 -13.30 -16.74 -3.54
CA GLU A 97 -13.97 -15.45 -3.64
C GLU A 97 -13.50 -14.67 -4.87
N PRO A 98 -14.42 -14.17 -5.72
CA PRO A 98 -14.06 -13.38 -6.89
C PRO A 98 -13.25 -12.13 -6.57
N ASP A 99 -12.27 -11.82 -7.43
CA ASP A 99 -11.51 -10.55 -7.41
C ASP A 99 -12.32 -9.41 -8.02
N VAL A 100 -13.42 -9.05 -7.35
CA VAL A 100 -14.32 -7.96 -7.76
C VAL A 100 -14.44 -6.99 -6.61
N GLY A 101 -13.98 -5.76 -6.82
CA GLY A 101 -14.03 -4.71 -5.81
C GLY A 101 -15.47 -4.32 -5.47
N VAL A 102 -15.65 -3.78 -4.26
CA VAL A 102 -16.97 -3.49 -3.67
C VAL A 102 -17.81 -2.49 -4.47
N ARG A 103 -17.16 -1.65 -5.27
CA ARG A 103 -17.85 -0.70 -6.17
C ARG A 103 -18.58 -1.39 -7.32
N ALA A 104 -18.23 -2.64 -7.61
CA ALA A 104 -18.82 -3.44 -8.69
C ALA A 104 -19.68 -4.61 -8.17
N ARG A 105 -19.81 -4.79 -6.84
CA ARG A 105 -20.54 -5.93 -6.24
C ARG A 105 -21.36 -5.49 -5.03
N ALA A 106 -22.58 -6.01 -4.90
CA ALA A 106 -23.27 -6.06 -3.62
C ALA A 106 -22.65 -7.20 -2.78
N ILE A 107 -21.91 -6.87 -1.71
CA ILE A 107 -21.30 -7.88 -0.84
C ILE A 107 -22.43 -8.58 -0.07
N GLU A 108 -22.55 -9.90 -0.23
CA GLU A 108 -23.32 -10.72 0.72
C GLU A 108 -22.49 -10.88 2.00
N GLY A 109 -23.11 -10.64 3.16
CA GLY A 109 -22.41 -10.57 4.45
C GLY A 109 -21.56 -11.81 4.78
N GLY A 110 -20.49 -11.62 5.56
CA GLY A 110 -19.65 -12.68 6.11
C GLY A 110 -18.37 -13.01 5.34
N LYS A 111 -17.99 -12.20 4.33
CA LYS A 111 -16.84 -12.45 3.45
C LYS A 111 -15.88 -11.26 3.35
N ASP A 112 -15.84 -10.42 4.37
CA ASP A 112 -15.08 -9.16 4.35
C ASP A 112 -13.60 -9.36 4.03
N ALA A 113 -12.96 -10.37 4.64
CA ALA A 113 -11.56 -10.71 4.38
C ALA A 113 -11.29 -11.27 2.96
N GLY A 114 -12.32 -11.60 2.18
CA GLY A 114 -12.16 -12.24 0.88
C GLY A 114 -11.43 -13.57 0.97
N ASN A 115 -10.57 -13.85 0.00
CA ASN A 115 -9.60 -14.93 0.09
C ASN A 115 -8.52 -14.55 1.11
N ALA A 116 -8.18 -15.48 2.00
CA ALA A 116 -7.32 -15.17 3.12
C ALA A 116 -6.49 -16.36 3.58
N VAL A 117 -5.36 -16.07 4.22
CA VAL A 117 -4.53 -17.04 4.94
C VAL A 117 -4.35 -16.55 6.37
N VAL A 118 -4.39 -17.45 7.35
CA VAL A 118 -4.01 -17.17 8.73
C VAL A 118 -2.90 -18.13 9.15
N ILE A 119 -1.81 -17.58 9.71
CA ILE A 119 -0.65 -18.31 10.20
C ILE A 119 -0.56 -18.11 11.71
N ASP A 120 -0.51 -19.22 12.45
CA ASP A 120 -0.18 -19.25 13.88
C ASP A 120 1.34 -19.34 14.05
N HIS A 121 1.89 -18.47 14.90
CA HIS A 121 3.31 -18.38 15.20
C HIS A 121 3.66 -18.96 16.59
N GLY A 122 2.67 -19.49 17.31
CA GLY A 122 2.81 -19.94 18.69
C GLY A 122 2.73 -18.77 19.68
N GLY A 123 2.54 -19.10 20.97
CA GLY A 123 2.47 -18.09 22.04
C GLY A 123 1.28 -17.12 21.91
N GLY A 124 0.24 -17.51 21.18
CA GLY A 124 -0.96 -16.68 20.92
C GLY A 124 -0.82 -15.67 19.78
N TRP A 125 0.28 -15.70 19.03
CA TRP A 125 0.53 -14.79 17.91
C TRP A 125 -0.01 -15.35 16.60
N GLU A 126 -0.78 -14.54 15.88
CA GLU A 126 -1.28 -14.87 14.55
C GLU A 126 -1.02 -13.72 13.56
N THR A 127 -0.80 -14.06 12.29
CA THR A 127 -0.90 -13.10 11.18
C THR A 127 -2.00 -13.51 10.23
N GLN A 128 -2.76 -12.53 9.75
CA GLN A 128 -3.78 -12.71 8.71
C GLN A 128 -3.45 -11.89 7.47
N TYR A 129 -3.63 -12.51 6.31
CA TYR A 129 -3.38 -11.97 4.99
C TYR A 129 -4.70 -12.02 4.22
N SER A 130 -5.37 -10.88 4.04
CA SER A 130 -6.71 -10.78 3.44
C SER A 130 -6.68 -10.17 2.03
N HIS A 131 -7.81 -10.25 1.33
CA HIS A 131 -8.01 -9.73 -0.04
C HIS A 131 -7.07 -10.37 -1.08
N LEU A 132 -6.72 -11.63 -0.86
CA LEU A 132 -5.84 -12.38 -1.76
C LEU A 132 -6.54 -12.68 -3.09
N ARG A 133 -5.74 -12.91 -4.13
CA ARG A 133 -6.25 -13.25 -5.46
C ARG A 133 -6.90 -14.62 -5.47
N GLN A 134 -8.05 -14.73 -6.11
CA GLN A 134 -8.77 -15.97 -6.29
C GLN A 134 -7.88 -17.04 -6.94
N GLY A 135 -7.81 -18.22 -6.34
CA GLY A 135 -7.04 -19.35 -6.84
C GLY A 135 -5.51 -19.19 -6.73
N SER A 136 -5.02 -18.20 -5.97
CA SER A 136 -3.59 -17.92 -5.88
C SER A 136 -2.88 -18.51 -4.65
N LEU A 137 -3.63 -19.07 -3.69
CA LEU A 137 -3.07 -19.62 -2.46
C LEU A 137 -2.13 -20.79 -2.77
N LYS A 138 -0.93 -20.74 -2.18
CA LYS A 138 0.15 -21.74 -2.35
C LYS A 138 0.32 -22.65 -1.13
N VAL A 139 -0.56 -22.51 -0.15
CA VAL A 139 -0.47 -23.18 1.14
C VAL A 139 -1.79 -23.82 1.52
N ARG A 140 -1.74 -24.76 2.47
CA ARG A 140 -2.91 -25.48 2.99
C ARG A 140 -2.90 -25.53 4.53
N PRO A 141 -4.06 -25.71 5.18
CA PRO A 141 -4.12 -25.90 6.64
C PRO A 141 -3.18 -27.01 7.13
N GLY A 142 -2.52 -26.77 8.25
CA GLY A 142 -1.50 -27.66 8.84
C GLY A 142 -0.10 -27.54 8.21
N GLN A 143 0.07 -26.81 7.10
CA GLN A 143 1.39 -26.59 6.51
C GLN A 143 2.24 -25.68 7.40
N LYS A 144 3.48 -26.12 7.68
CA LYS A 144 4.50 -25.24 8.25
C LYS A 144 5.11 -24.39 7.15
N VAL A 145 5.31 -23.11 7.43
CA VAL A 145 5.94 -22.14 6.53
C VAL A 145 7.10 -21.45 7.22
N THR A 146 8.04 -20.95 6.42
CA THR A 146 9.16 -20.13 6.87
C THR A 146 8.91 -18.64 6.59
N ALA A 147 9.59 -17.74 7.31
CA ALA A 147 9.49 -16.30 7.03
C ALA A 147 10.03 -16.01 5.61
N GLY A 148 9.29 -15.21 4.83
CA GLY A 148 9.61 -14.93 3.43
C GLY A 148 9.12 -15.99 2.43
N GLU A 149 8.48 -17.07 2.88
CA GLU A 149 7.93 -18.09 1.98
C GLU A 149 6.72 -17.53 1.21
N PRO A 150 6.64 -17.68 -0.14
CA PRO A 150 5.49 -17.21 -0.92
C PRO A 150 4.22 -18.00 -0.59
N ILE A 151 3.17 -17.32 -0.15
CA ILE A 151 1.90 -17.95 0.27
C ILE A 151 0.72 -17.66 -0.67
N ALA A 152 0.73 -16.54 -1.39
CA ALA A 152 -0.37 -16.14 -2.29
C ALA A 152 0.06 -15.00 -3.23
N LEU A 153 -0.90 -14.46 -3.99
CA LEU A 153 -0.80 -13.17 -4.68
C LEU A 153 -1.81 -12.18 -4.09
N ILE A 154 -1.49 -10.88 -4.14
CA ILE A 154 -2.46 -9.81 -3.85
C ILE A 154 -3.58 -9.86 -4.89
N GLY A 155 -4.82 -9.64 -4.42
CA GLY A 155 -6.05 -9.62 -5.21
C GLY A 155 -6.92 -8.40 -4.93
N LEU A 156 -8.22 -8.57 -5.16
CA LEU A 156 -9.28 -7.57 -4.96
C LEU A 156 -10.54 -8.24 -4.36
N SER A 157 -10.38 -9.40 -3.73
CA SER A 157 -11.50 -10.16 -3.18
C SER A 157 -12.02 -9.61 -1.84
N GLY A 158 -13.29 -9.89 -1.53
CA GLY A 158 -13.91 -9.46 -0.27
C GLY A 158 -14.30 -7.98 -0.25
N ASN A 159 -14.27 -7.38 0.94
CA ASN A 159 -14.59 -5.97 1.16
C ASN A 159 -13.40 -5.05 0.81
N SER A 160 -12.99 -5.09 -0.46
CA SER A 160 -11.82 -4.37 -0.97
C SER A 160 -12.20 -3.32 -2.03
N GLU A 161 -11.83 -2.07 -1.80
CA GLU A 161 -12.11 -0.94 -2.72
C GLU A 161 -11.06 -0.76 -3.81
N TYR A 162 -9.83 -1.21 -3.55
CA TYR A 162 -8.65 -1.07 -4.40
C TYR A 162 -7.72 -2.28 -4.17
N PRO A 163 -6.84 -2.62 -5.11
CA PRO A 163 -5.98 -3.80 -4.95
C PRO A 163 -4.97 -3.61 -3.82
N HIS A 164 -5.07 -4.42 -2.76
CA HIS A 164 -4.18 -4.35 -1.61
C HIS A 164 -4.14 -5.67 -0.84
N LEU A 165 -3.08 -5.84 -0.06
CA LEU A 165 -3.06 -6.79 1.06
C LEU A 165 -3.52 -6.05 2.31
N HIS A 166 -4.58 -6.53 2.96
CA HIS A 166 -4.86 -6.15 4.34
C HIS A 166 -4.16 -7.14 5.27
N PHE A 167 -3.17 -6.64 6.00
CA PHE A 167 -2.31 -7.41 6.90
C PHE A 167 -2.66 -7.11 8.36
N THR A 168 -3.07 -8.15 9.10
CA THR A 168 -3.40 -8.03 10.52
C THR A 168 -2.43 -8.85 11.37
N VAL A 169 -1.90 -8.25 12.43
CA VAL A 169 -1.15 -8.97 13.49
C VAL A 169 -2.08 -9.12 14.69
N ARG A 170 -2.13 -10.32 15.29
CA ARG A 170 -2.89 -10.57 16.52
C ARG A 170 -2.01 -11.20 17.60
N SER A 171 -2.32 -10.87 18.85
CA SER A 171 -1.79 -11.55 20.04
C SER A 171 -2.93 -11.81 21.03
N GLY A 172 -3.14 -13.07 21.42
CA GLY A 172 -4.22 -13.45 22.33
C GLY A 172 -5.61 -13.10 21.77
N GLY A 173 -5.77 -13.14 20.44
CA GLY A 173 -7.01 -12.78 19.74
C GLY A 173 -7.23 -11.29 19.51
N MET A 174 -6.42 -10.40 20.10
CA MET A 174 -6.52 -8.95 19.91
C MET A 174 -5.64 -8.50 18.73
N ALA A 175 -6.19 -7.66 17.86
CA ALA A 175 -5.42 -7.04 16.78
C ALA A 175 -4.47 -5.98 17.33
N LEU A 176 -3.27 -5.92 16.76
CA LEU A 176 -2.19 -5.04 17.17
C LEU A 176 -1.64 -4.26 15.97
N ASP A 177 -1.22 -3.02 16.21
CA ASP A 177 -0.50 -2.24 15.23
C ASP A 177 0.97 -2.72 15.10
N PRO A 178 1.41 -3.21 13.93
CA PRO A 178 2.80 -3.64 13.75
C PRO A 178 3.81 -2.49 13.77
N PHE A 179 3.38 -1.22 13.71
CA PHE A 179 4.22 -0.02 13.79
C PHE A 179 4.48 0.45 15.23
N LEU A 180 3.92 -0.21 16.23
CA LEU A 180 4.16 0.04 17.65
C LEU A 180 4.78 -1.18 18.31
N PRO A 181 5.53 -1.03 19.42
CA PRO A 181 5.95 -2.18 20.22
C PRO A 181 4.73 -2.80 20.92
N LEU A 182 4.88 -4.02 21.44
CA LEU A 182 3.85 -4.64 22.25
C LEU A 182 3.49 -3.76 23.46
N GLY A 183 2.22 -3.40 23.61
CA GLY A 183 1.75 -2.49 24.66
C GLY A 183 2.12 -1.01 24.42
N GLY A 184 2.65 -0.67 23.24
CA GLY A 184 2.92 0.70 22.83
C GLY A 184 1.63 1.47 22.56
N ALA A 185 1.73 2.80 22.66
CA ALA A 185 0.66 3.73 22.34
C ALA A 185 1.07 4.68 21.20
N PRO A 186 0.12 5.23 20.43
CA PRO A 186 0.41 6.23 19.40
C PRO A 186 1.27 7.39 19.90
N ASN A 187 2.21 7.84 19.07
CA ASN A 187 3.06 8.97 19.38
C ASN A 187 3.24 9.86 18.16
N CYS A 188 2.61 11.03 18.19
CA CYS A 188 2.63 11.98 17.08
C CYS A 188 4.01 12.62 16.82
N ARG A 189 4.99 12.45 17.73
CA ARG A 189 6.26 13.20 17.74
C ARG A 189 7.51 12.35 17.45
N ILE A 190 7.46 11.01 17.62
CA ILE A 190 8.64 10.14 17.48
C ILE A 190 8.52 9.18 16.28
N ASP A 191 9.57 9.10 15.47
CA ASP A 191 9.71 8.13 14.39
C ASP A 191 9.87 6.70 14.98
N PRO A 192 8.93 5.77 14.78
CA PRO A 192 8.91 4.48 15.49
C PRO A 192 9.91 3.44 14.96
N ILE A 193 10.95 3.86 14.24
CA ILE A 193 12.03 2.96 13.83
C ILE A 193 12.68 2.27 15.05
N ALA A 194 12.68 2.91 16.23
CA ALA A 194 13.34 2.38 17.42
C ALA A 194 12.58 1.25 18.15
N ALA A 195 11.25 1.11 17.97
CA ALA A 195 10.46 0.08 18.64
C ALA A 195 9.17 -0.22 17.87
N ASN A 196 9.09 -1.38 17.22
CA ASN A 196 7.93 -1.85 16.48
C ASN A 196 7.97 -3.40 16.36
N LEU A 197 6.98 -4.01 15.69
CA LEU A 197 6.95 -5.47 15.49
C LEU A 197 7.60 -5.92 14.17
N TRP A 198 8.16 -5.00 13.38
CA TRP A 198 8.88 -5.35 12.17
C TRP A 198 10.33 -5.72 12.48
N ASP A 199 10.92 -6.61 11.70
CA ASP A 199 12.36 -6.83 11.75
C ASP A 199 13.11 -5.55 11.33
N HIS A 200 14.36 -5.40 11.77
CA HIS A 200 15.15 -4.19 11.51
C HIS A 200 15.23 -3.83 10.01
N ARG A 201 15.34 -4.84 9.12
CA ARG A 201 15.43 -4.62 7.67
C ARG A 201 14.13 -4.04 7.12
N SER A 202 12.98 -4.58 7.54
CA SER A 202 11.66 -4.12 7.12
C SER A 202 11.39 -2.74 7.70
N ALA A 203 11.60 -2.55 9.01
CA ALA A 203 11.41 -1.27 9.68
C ALA A 203 12.18 -0.12 8.99
N SER A 204 13.43 -0.35 8.59
CA SER A 204 14.26 0.66 7.89
C SER A 204 13.70 1.13 6.55
N ARG A 205 12.74 0.40 5.96
CA ARG A 205 12.11 0.69 4.66
C ARG A 205 10.67 1.17 4.80
N LEU A 206 10.10 1.13 6.01
CA LEU A 206 8.69 1.44 6.27
C LEU A 206 8.51 2.80 6.94
N ALA A 207 9.32 3.78 6.54
CA ALA A 207 9.18 5.15 7.01
C ALA A 207 7.76 5.67 6.76
N TYR A 208 7.19 6.37 7.75
CA TYR A 208 5.83 6.88 7.65
C TYR A 208 5.72 7.94 6.53
N ALA A 209 4.90 7.63 5.53
CA ALA A 209 4.54 8.54 4.45
C ALA A 209 3.18 9.18 4.76
N PRO A 210 3.10 10.50 5.06
CA PRO A 210 1.86 11.15 5.48
C PRO A 210 0.91 11.49 4.31
N ALA A 211 1.37 11.27 3.08
CA ALA A 211 0.67 11.36 1.80
C ALA A 211 1.55 10.73 0.71
N GLY A 212 1.04 10.58 -0.50
CA GLY A 212 1.83 10.17 -1.65
C GLY A 212 1.01 10.03 -2.93
N VAL A 213 1.68 10.00 -4.08
CA VAL A 213 1.03 9.77 -5.38
C VAL A 213 0.82 8.28 -5.56
N ILE A 214 -0.40 7.84 -5.85
CA ILE A 214 -0.75 6.46 -6.23
C ILE A 214 -0.35 6.23 -7.69
N ALA A 215 -0.85 7.08 -8.59
CA ALA A 215 -0.48 7.10 -10.00
C ALA A 215 -0.75 8.48 -10.60
N ALA A 216 -0.13 8.75 -11.75
CA ALA A 216 -0.39 9.91 -12.57
C ALA A 216 -0.32 9.50 -14.05
N GLY A 217 -0.82 10.35 -14.94
CA GLY A 217 -0.72 10.11 -16.37
C GLY A 217 -1.08 11.31 -17.22
N LEU A 218 -0.71 11.25 -18.50
CA LEU A 218 -1.16 12.19 -19.51
C LEU A 218 -2.27 11.55 -20.34
N ALA A 219 -3.36 12.29 -20.55
CA ALA A 219 -4.54 11.80 -21.26
C ALA A 219 -5.16 12.87 -22.17
N SER A 220 -5.81 12.42 -23.24
CA SER A 220 -6.62 13.26 -24.14
C SER A 220 -8.03 13.57 -23.58
N VAL A 221 -8.42 12.87 -22.52
CA VAL A 221 -9.69 13.08 -21.80
C VAL A 221 -9.46 13.06 -20.30
N VAL A 222 -10.33 13.71 -19.53
CA VAL A 222 -10.29 13.62 -18.07
C VAL A 222 -10.68 12.20 -17.66
N PRO A 223 -9.81 11.45 -16.95
CA PRO A 223 -10.17 10.12 -16.48
C PRO A 223 -11.30 10.16 -15.45
N PRO A 224 -12.12 9.09 -15.34
CA PRO A 224 -13.08 8.97 -14.26
C PRO A 224 -12.37 8.87 -12.90
N ARG A 225 -13.06 9.22 -11.81
CA ARG A 225 -12.59 8.92 -10.46
C ARG A 225 -12.37 7.41 -10.29
N GLY A 226 -11.33 7.06 -9.53
CA GLY A 226 -10.88 5.69 -9.36
C GLY A 226 -10.27 5.09 -10.64
N VAL A 227 -9.54 5.92 -11.40
CA VAL A 227 -8.85 5.49 -12.62
C VAL A 227 -7.83 4.38 -12.35
N THR A 228 -7.24 4.35 -11.17
CA THR A 228 -6.21 3.37 -10.77
C THR A 228 -6.81 2.01 -10.42
N GLU A 229 -8.08 1.99 -10.00
CA GLU A 229 -8.89 0.78 -9.81
C GLU A 229 -9.57 0.31 -11.11
N ARG A 230 -9.29 0.98 -12.23
CA ARG A 230 -9.74 0.61 -13.57
C ARG A 230 -8.53 0.36 -14.44
N ASP A 231 -8.72 -0.40 -15.51
CA ASP A 231 -7.68 -0.59 -16.50
C ASP A 231 -8.25 -0.84 -17.90
N PRO A 232 -7.62 -0.27 -18.96
CA PRO A 232 -6.51 0.68 -18.91
C PRO A 232 -6.97 2.11 -18.56
N ALA A 233 -6.07 2.91 -17.98
CA ALA A 233 -6.27 4.34 -17.85
C ALA A 233 -6.28 5.01 -19.25
N PRO A 234 -7.06 6.10 -19.47
CA PRO A 234 -7.03 6.83 -20.73
C PRO A 234 -5.63 7.34 -21.07
N GLY A 235 -5.24 7.20 -22.34
CA GLY A 235 -3.95 7.64 -22.86
C GLY A 235 -4.01 9.01 -23.55
N LEU A 236 -2.84 9.46 -24.01
CA LEU A 236 -2.68 10.65 -24.83
C LEU A 236 -2.60 10.25 -26.32
N ASP A 237 -3.71 10.42 -27.04
CA ASP A 237 -3.91 9.81 -28.36
C ASP A 237 -4.54 10.73 -29.43
N ASP A 238 -5.01 11.92 -29.06
CA ASP A 238 -5.65 12.86 -29.99
C ASP A 238 -4.99 14.26 -29.95
N ILE A 239 -4.45 14.69 -31.10
CA ILE A 239 -3.84 16.01 -31.30
C ILE A 239 -4.85 17.17 -31.23
N ARG A 240 -6.15 16.89 -31.39
CA ARG A 240 -7.24 17.86 -31.33
C ARG A 240 -7.94 17.89 -29.96
N ALA A 241 -7.64 16.92 -29.09
CA ALA A 241 -8.16 16.89 -27.73
C ALA A 241 -7.25 17.65 -26.74
N PRO A 242 -7.74 18.01 -25.55
CA PRO A 242 -6.91 18.59 -24.49
C PRO A 242 -5.78 17.66 -24.07
N ILE A 243 -4.62 18.19 -23.69
CA ILE A 243 -3.62 17.42 -22.93
C ILE A 243 -3.90 17.65 -21.46
N ILE A 244 -4.29 16.59 -20.76
CA ILE A 244 -4.58 16.56 -19.33
C ILE A 244 -3.48 15.80 -18.60
N LEU A 245 -2.90 16.41 -17.57
CA LEU A 245 -2.14 15.70 -16.54
C LEU A 245 -3.08 15.40 -15.38
N TRP A 246 -3.29 14.13 -15.08
CA TRP A 246 -4.08 13.68 -13.93
C TRP A 246 -3.19 13.02 -12.89
N ALA A 247 -3.63 13.07 -11.63
CA ALA A 247 -2.99 12.40 -10.51
C ALA A 247 -4.05 11.84 -9.55
N ASP A 248 -3.78 10.63 -9.06
CA ASP A 248 -4.50 9.99 -7.96
C ASP A 248 -3.52 9.88 -6.78
N VAL A 249 -3.91 10.39 -5.62
CA VAL A 249 -3.03 10.53 -4.46
C VAL A 249 -3.75 10.07 -3.19
N PHE A 250 -2.99 9.64 -2.20
CA PHE A 250 -3.52 9.36 -0.86
C PHE A 250 -3.02 10.39 0.15
N GLY A 251 -3.79 10.62 1.20
CA GLY A 251 -3.37 11.42 2.35
C GLY A 251 -3.28 12.92 2.10
N ALA A 252 -3.85 13.44 1.02
CA ALA A 252 -3.96 14.88 0.79
C ALA A 252 -4.78 15.55 1.90
N ARG A 253 -4.49 16.81 2.21
CA ARG A 253 -5.17 17.59 3.24
C ARG A 253 -5.47 19.00 2.76
N ALA A 254 -6.47 19.62 3.38
CA ALA A 254 -6.76 21.02 3.25
C ALA A 254 -5.51 21.84 3.55
N GLY A 255 -5.17 22.77 2.67
CA GLY A 255 -3.95 23.58 2.74
C GLY A 255 -2.72 22.98 2.09
N ASP A 256 -2.72 21.70 1.68
CA ASP A 256 -1.66 21.18 0.83
C ASP A 256 -1.67 21.90 -0.53
N GLN A 257 -0.49 22.14 -1.10
CA GLN A 257 -0.36 22.68 -2.46
C GLN A 257 -0.15 21.53 -3.44
N GLN A 258 -0.81 21.59 -4.60
CA GLN A 258 -0.58 20.67 -5.70
C GLN A 258 -0.11 21.41 -6.95
N GLU A 259 0.92 20.89 -7.60
CA GLU A 259 1.54 21.46 -8.79
C GLU A 259 1.44 20.48 -9.95
N PHE A 260 0.94 20.98 -11.09
CA PHE A 260 0.88 20.27 -12.37
C PHE A 260 1.82 20.97 -13.34
N THR A 261 2.75 20.23 -13.94
CA THR A 261 3.62 20.75 -15.02
C THR A 261 3.56 19.81 -16.22
N ILE A 262 3.35 20.36 -17.42
CA ILE A 262 3.41 19.61 -18.69
C ILE A 262 4.46 20.27 -19.57
N VAL A 263 5.39 19.47 -20.07
CA VAL A 263 6.48 19.87 -20.98
C VAL A 263 6.22 19.25 -22.35
N ALA A 264 6.25 20.09 -23.38
CA ALA A 264 6.06 19.70 -24.78
C ALA A 264 7.31 19.01 -25.37
N PRO A 265 7.23 18.35 -26.54
CA PRO A 265 8.36 17.65 -27.16
C PRO A 265 9.61 18.51 -27.39
N GLY A 266 9.43 19.82 -27.64
CA GLY A 266 10.53 20.78 -27.79
C GLY A 266 11.16 21.25 -26.47
N GLY A 267 10.74 20.72 -25.32
CA GLY A 267 11.27 21.08 -24.00
C GLY A 267 10.62 22.31 -23.35
N GLY A 268 9.77 23.05 -24.07
CA GLY A 268 9.03 24.19 -23.52
C GLY A 268 7.90 23.75 -22.57
N THR A 269 7.69 24.51 -21.49
CA THR A 269 6.55 24.33 -20.59
C THR A 269 5.25 24.66 -21.33
N LEU A 270 4.44 23.64 -21.56
CA LEU A 270 3.12 23.77 -22.18
C LEU A 270 2.10 24.34 -21.20
N HIS A 271 2.12 23.83 -19.97
CA HIS A 271 1.15 24.09 -18.92
C HIS A 271 1.83 24.02 -17.56
N ARG A 272 1.49 24.96 -16.67
CA ARG A 272 1.84 24.92 -15.26
C ARG A 272 0.68 25.48 -14.45
N GLN A 273 0.28 24.75 -13.42
CA GLN A 273 -0.77 25.19 -12.49
C GLN A 273 -0.39 24.78 -11.07
N VAL A 274 -0.64 25.69 -10.12
CA VAL A 274 -0.44 25.47 -8.70
C VAL A 274 -1.72 25.91 -7.99
N ASP A 275 -2.33 24.99 -7.25
CA ASP A 275 -3.55 25.25 -6.48
C ASP A 275 -3.40 24.73 -5.05
N VAL A 276 -4.22 25.28 -4.16
CA VAL A 276 -4.37 24.79 -2.78
C VAL A 276 -5.53 23.81 -2.72
N ILE A 277 -5.32 22.66 -2.09
CA ILE A 277 -6.36 21.67 -1.82
C ILE A 277 -7.26 22.20 -0.71
N GLU A 278 -8.58 22.21 -0.92
CA GLU A 278 -9.55 22.75 0.04
C GLU A 278 -9.98 21.72 1.10
N ASP A 279 -9.91 20.42 0.81
CA ASP A 279 -10.39 19.34 1.70
C ASP A 279 -9.38 18.19 1.84
N GLY A 280 -9.30 17.30 0.84
CA GLY A 280 -8.38 16.16 0.84
C GLY A 280 -9.03 14.85 1.32
N GLY A 281 -8.23 13.92 1.83
CA GLY A 281 -8.70 12.63 2.32
C GLY A 281 -7.73 11.46 2.06
N LEU A 282 -8.22 10.24 2.33
CA LEU A 282 -7.49 9.00 2.06
C LEU A 282 -7.26 8.75 0.57
N SER A 283 -8.10 9.31 -0.28
CA SER A 283 -7.97 9.30 -1.74
C SER A 283 -8.36 10.68 -2.25
N TRP A 284 -7.57 11.21 -3.17
CA TRP A 284 -7.76 12.50 -3.79
C TRP A 284 -7.37 12.40 -5.27
N PHE A 285 -8.33 12.69 -6.14
CA PHE A 285 -8.11 12.71 -7.57
C PHE A 285 -8.16 14.15 -8.07
N ALA A 286 -7.14 14.55 -8.82
CA ALA A 286 -7.06 15.88 -9.40
C ALA A 286 -6.46 15.82 -10.82
N TYR A 287 -6.75 16.85 -11.60
CA TYR A 287 -6.21 16.97 -12.95
C TYR A 287 -6.11 18.45 -13.33
N SER A 288 -5.20 18.73 -14.25
CA SER A 288 -5.06 20.03 -14.86
C SER A 288 -4.45 19.88 -16.25
N GLY A 289 -4.73 20.80 -17.17
CA GLY A 289 -4.28 20.66 -18.53
C GLY A 289 -4.64 21.83 -19.43
N LYS A 290 -4.38 21.64 -20.71
CA LYS A 290 -4.53 22.69 -21.73
C LYS A 290 -5.29 22.17 -22.93
N ARG A 291 -6.11 23.03 -23.54
CA ARG A 291 -6.78 22.76 -24.83
C ARG A 291 -5.87 23.17 -26.00
N PRO A 292 -5.90 22.44 -27.12
CA PRO A 292 -5.12 22.80 -28.29
C PRO A 292 -5.64 24.11 -28.90
N THR A 293 -4.76 24.76 -29.67
CA THR A 293 -5.11 25.92 -30.49
C THR A 293 -4.71 25.64 -31.94
N GLY A 294 -5.39 26.24 -32.91
CA GLY A 294 -5.05 26.11 -34.33
C GLY A 294 -5.09 24.66 -34.84
N GLU A 295 -3.96 24.17 -35.38
CA GLU A 295 -3.82 22.86 -36.02
C GLU A 295 -3.76 21.66 -35.06
N GLY A 296 -3.69 21.91 -33.75
CA GLY A 296 -3.57 20.86 -32.73
C GLY A 296 -2.18 20.81 -32.09
N TRP A 297 -1.92 19.72 -31.38
CA TRP A 297 -0.64 19.50 -30.70
C TRP A 297 0.44 18.94 -31.62
N ALA A 298 1.69 19.35 -31.38
CA ALA A 298 2.83 18.70 -31.99
C ALA A 298 2.90 17.24 -31.54
N LYS A 299 3.11 16.32 -32.48
CA LYS A 299 3.37 14.91 -32.17
C LYS A 299 4.73 14.77 -31.48
N GLY A 300 4.85 13.78 -30.60
CA GLY A 300 6.10 13.48 -29.91
C GLY A 300 5.93 13.22 -28.41
N ARG A 301 7.07 13.28 -27.70
CA ARG A 301 7.17 12.96 -26.28
C ARG A 301 6.75 14.14 -25.40
N TYR A 302 5.68 13.96 -24.63
CA TYR A 302 5.28 14.89 -23.58
C TYR A 302 5.71 14.35 -22.22
N THR A 303 6.15 15.24 -21.33
CA THR A 303 6.48 14.91 -19.94
C THR A 303 5.52 15.64 -19.01
N GLY A 304 4.84 14.91 -18.14
CA GLY A 304 4.02 15.46 -17.07
C GLY A 304 4.71 15.28 -15.73
N ARG A 305 4.62 16.25 -14.83
CA ARG A 305 5.05 16.10 -13.44
C ARG A 305 3.99 16.64 -12.50
N TYR A 306 3.57 15.80 -11.56
CA TYR A 306 2.69 16.17 -10.47
C TYR A 306 3.47 16.21 -9.16
N ARG A 307 3.28 17.27 -8.35
CA ARG A 307 3.84 17.36 -7.00
C ARG A 307 2.75 17.74 -6.00
N LEU A 308 2.80 17.11 -4.82
CA LEU A 308 2.00 17.45 -3.65
C LEU A 308 2.94 17.93 -2.55
N LEU A 309 2.66 19.13 -2.02
CA LEU A 309 3.46 19.79 -0.99
C LEU A 309 2.61 20.04 0.25
N ARG A 310 3.20 19.79 1.42
CA ARG A 310 2.63 20.12 2.73
C ARG A 310 3.55 21.10 3.42
N GLY A 311 3.14 22.37 3.48
CA GLY A 311 4.08 23.47 3.72
C GLY A 311 5.19 23.43 2.66
N ASP A 312 6.44 23.46 3.08
CA ASP A 312 7.61 23.44 2.17
C ASP A 312 8.07 22.03 1.79
N ARG A 313 7.47 20.98 2.37
CA ARG A 313 7.89 19.59 2.15
C ARG A 313 7.13 18.97 1.00
N VAL A 314 7.85 18.38 0.04
CA VAL A 314 7.25 17.49 -0.96
C VAL A 314 6.84 16.19 -0.28
N VAL A 315 5.54 15.89 -0.32
CA VAL A 315 4.94 14.66 0.23
C VAL A 315 4.43 13.74 -0.88
N GLY A 316 4.41 14.19 -2.14
CA GLY A 316 4.19 13.35 -3.31
C GLY A 316 4.86 13.97 -4.53
N ASP A 317 5.46 13.15 -5.39
CA ASP A 317 6.09 13.57 -6.64
C ASP A 317 6.03 12.40 -7.63
N MET A 318 5.58 12.68 -8.86
CA MET A 318 5.57 11.69 -9.91
C MET A 318 5.75 12.37 -11.27
N GLU A 319 6.74 11.88 -12.02
CA GLU A 319 6.96 12.21 -13.41
C GLU A 319 6.40 11.09 -14.30
N VAL A 320 5.73 11.48 -15.38
CA VAL A 320 5.11 10.57 -16.34
C VAL A 320 5.43 11.02 -17.75
N ILE A 321 5.56 10.06 -18.66
CA ILE A 321 5.87 10.32 -20.06
C ILE A 321 4.79 9.67 -20.92
N ALA A 322 4.30 10.42 -21.92
CA ALA A 322 3.41 9.88 -22.95
C ALA A 322 3.89 10.34 -24.33
N VAL A 323 3.61 9.53 -25.35
CA VAL A 323 3.96 9.84 -26.75
C VAL A 323 2.67 10.04 -27.52
N LEU A 324 2.43 11.28 -27.95
CA LEU A 324 1.31 11.62 -28.83
C LEU A 324 1.72 11.32 -30.28
N ARG A 325 0.97 10.43 -30.94
CA ARG A 325 1.30 9.89 -32.28
C ARG A 325 0.57 10.57 -33.42
#